data_AF-A0A933RBY9-F1
#
_entry.id   AF-A0A933RBY9-F1
#
_cell.length_a   1.000
_cell.length_b   1.000
_cell.length_c   1.000
_cell.angle_alpha   90.00
_cell.angle_beta   90.00
_cell.angle_gamma   90.00
#
_symmetry.space_group_name_H-M   'P 1'
#
loop_
_entity.id
_entity.type
_entity.pdbx_description
1 polymer ?
#
loop_
_entity_poly.entity_id
_entity_poly.type
_entity_poly.pdbx_seq_one_letter_code
_entity_poly.pdbx_strand_id
1 'polypeptide(L)'
;MTTSPSFVPAAPVRVLDTRGSTAAPAAGIVRVESGAPAGTAAVLVNLAMVDASAAGYVTADRCSRLVDGPQPWSNGNHVVRTATSNLGVVPVDADGSFCIYRQRPVHLVVDLQGSFATGVEGLGMRIDSPQRVLDTRTASSPVGGDIVRVETGAPTGTAAALVNITMVDGSAPGYIAADVCDRLAAGPQVFSNGNHLATAAVSNLSVVPLGADGSFCIYRQRAVQLTVDAEGWFGGTADDTLHLVDQRRVLDTRPDLPSTSCTSVVHIGDSTSVGLVSTSILPDPADRIDAQYRRVGVADPRTEISGARSIVERLPGQTNAYEAAQGQLASGFRGCWVFALGTTDTANVAAGSSVSRRTRIDMMMNLVAGAPVLWVNTRTLETTDPWGDRNMQAWNAELVAAATRYPNLRVYDWASAAQPGWFSADRVHYTPEGYRQRGHLIADALAAAFPG
;
A
#
# COMPACT_ATOMS: atom_id res chain seq x y z
N MET A 1 35.22 1.35 -22.36
CA MET A 1 34.46 0.15 -21.97
C MET A 1 34.32 0.18 -20.47
N THR A 2 33.12 0.40 -19.94
CA THR A 2 32.88 0.25 -18.49
C THR A 2 32.94 -1.24 -18.18
N THR A 3 33.85 -1.65 -17.30
CA THR A 3 33.94 -3.04 -16.85
C THR A 3 32.68 -3.37 -16.04
N SER A 4 32.00 -4.46 -16.37
CA SER A 4 30.89 -4.95 -15.55
C SER A 4 31.41 -5.29 -14.15
N PRO A 5 30.66 -4.98 -13.08
CA PRO A 5 31.07 -5.34 -11.73
C PRO A 5 30.97 -6.86 -11.52
N SER A 6 32.01 -7.42 -10.91
CA SER A 6 32.06 -8.82 -10.48
C SER A 6 31.52 -8.96 -9.07
N PHE A 7 30.95 -10.12 -8.74
CA PHE A 7 30.49 -10.39 -7.36
C PHE A 7 31.67 -10.72 -6.46
N VAL A 8 31.77 -10.04 -5.33
CA VAL A 8 32.73 -10.29 -4.26
C VAL A 8 31.95 -10.84 -3.06
N PRO A 9 32.06 -12.14 -2.76
CA PRO A 9 31.36 -12.73 -1.63
C PRO A 9 31.88 -12.15 -0.31
N ALA A 10 30.98 -11.93 0.65
CA ALA A 10 31.33 -11.55 2.00
C ALA A 10 30.77 -12.56 2.99
N ALA A 11 31.44 -12.73 4.14
CA ALA A 11 30.78 -13.35 5.28
C ALA A 11 29.60 -12.45 5.70
N PRO A 12 28.41 -13.01 6.00
CA PRO A 12 27.28 -12.21 6.46
C PRO A 12 27.66 -11.35 7.67
N VAL A 13 27.45 -10.03 7.57
CA VAL A 13 27.78 -9.08 8.66
C VAL A 13 26.67 -8.06 8.84
N ARG A 14 26.29 -7.80 10.10
CA ARG A 14 25.33 -6.74 10.42
C ARG A 14 25.98 -5.37 10.36
N VAL A 15 25.48 -4.52 9.46
CA VAL A 15 25.98 -3.15 9.25
C VAL A 15 25.07 -2.08 9.87
N LEU A 16 23.82 -2.42 10.19
CA LEU A 16 22.90 -1.55 10.92
C LEU A 16 21.96 -2.37 11.81
N ASP A 17 21.79 -1.94 13.07
CA ASP A 17 20.71 -2.41 13.95
C ASP A 17 20.15 -1.23 14.72
N THR A 18 18.90 -0.86 14.45
CA THR A 18 18.26 0.28 15.12
C THR A 18 17.42 -0.14 16.33
N ARG A 19 17.40 -1.43 16.71
CA ARG A 19 16.59 -1.94 17.83
C ARG A 19 17.19 -1.68 19.21
N GLY A 20 18.29 -0.93 19.29
CA GLY A 20 18.91 -0.53 20.55
C GLY A 20 18.01 0.35 21.43
N SER A 21 16.99 0.99 20.85
CA SER A 21 15.94 1.74 21.55
C SER A 21 14.59 1.01 21.51
N THR A 22 13.75 1.23 22.52
CA THR A 22 12.37 0.69 22.54
C THR A 22 11.45 1.34 21.52
N ALA A 23 11.69 2.60 21.16
CA ALA A 23 10.94 3.31 20.14
C ALA A 23 11.65 3.22 18.78
N ALA A 24 10.87 2.93 17.75
CA ALA A 24 11.33 2.95 16.36
C ALA A 24 11.74 4.37 15.94
N PRO A 25 12.86 4.54 15.23
CA PRO A 25 13.25 5.82 14.64
C PRO A 25 12.12 6.41 13.78
N ALA A 26 11.94 7.73 13.82
CA ALA A 26 10.89 8.45 13.08
C ALA A 26 11.00 8.28 11.54
N ALA A 27 10.07 8.82 10.76
CA ALA A 27 10.25 8.89 9.30
C ALA A 27 11.52 9.71 8.94
N GLY A 28 12.14 9.40 7.79
CA GLY A 28 13.33 10.11 7.31
C GLY A 28 14.41 9.19 6.76
N ILE A 29 15.56 9.77 6.45
CA ILE A 29 16.70 9.08 5.85
C ILE A 29 17.71 8.70 6.94
N VAL A 30 18.23 7.48 6.87
CA VAL A 30 19.38 7.04 7.66
C VAL A 30 20.50 6.61 6.73
N ARG A 31 21.71 7.07 7.02
CA ARG A 31 22.92 6.65 6.32
C ARG A 31 23.45 5.34 6.90
N VAL A 32 23.93 4.47 6.03
CA VAL A 32 24.48 3.15 6.37
C VAL A 32 25.92 3.07 5.86
N GLU A 33 26.84 2.86 6.78
CA GLU A 33 28.23 2.58 6.46
C GLU A 33 28.37 1.09 6.17
N SER A 34 28.48 0.72 4.89
CA SER A 34 28.49 -0.70 4.48
C SER A 34 29.80 -1.43 4.84
N GLY A 35 30.89 -0.69 5.01
CA GLY A 35 32.24 -1.26 5.11
C GLY A 35 32.78 -1.86 3.81
N ALA A 36 32.09 -1.67 2.68
CA ALA A 36 32.52 -2.19 1.39
C ALA A 36 33.78 -1.46 0.87
N PRO A 37 34.70 -2.16 0.17
CA PRO A 37 35.91 -1.55 -0.37
C PRO A 37 35.63 -0.44 -1.39
N ALA A 38 36.59 0.48 -1.54
CA ALA A 38 36.55 1.49 -2.61
C ALA A 38 36.45 0.82 -4.00
N GLY A 39 35.65 1.40 -4.90
CA GLY A 39 35.35 0.80 -6.21
C GLY A 39 34.17 -0.18 -6.19
N THR A 40 33.52 -0.37 -5.04
CA THR A 40 32.21 -1.04 -4.97
C THR A 40 31.16 -0.19 -5.67
N ALA A 41 30.44 -0.80 -6.62
CA ALA A 41 29.34 -0.16 -7.34
C ALA A 41 27.99 -0.37 -6.65
N ALA A 42 27.79 -1.53 -6.02
CA ALA A 42 26.61 -1.85 -5.23
C ALA A 42 26.91 -2.90 -4.15
N VAL A 43 26.10 -2.93 -3.10
CA VAL A 43 26.13 -3.94 -2.05
C VAL A 43 24.90 -4.84 -2.10
N LEU A 44 25.06 -6.10 -1.70
CA LEU A 44 23.98 -7.05 -1.53
C LEU A 44 23.62 -7.14 -0.05
N VAL A 45 22.40 -6.75 0.30
CA VAL A 45 21.95 -6.64 1.69
C VAL A 45 20.59 -7.30 1.91
N ASN A 46 20.42 -7.96 3.04
CA ASN A 46 19.09 -8.27 3.57
C ASN A 46 18.58 -7.09 4.39
N LEU A 47 17.44 -6.52 3.99
CA LEU A 47 16.80 -5.38 4.63
C LEU A 47 15.62 -5.86 5.47
N ALA A 48 15.81 -5.98 6.78
CA ALA A 48 14.75 -6.36 7.71
C ALA A 48 14.10 -5.12 8.34
N MET A 49 12.78 -5.06 8.26
CA MET A 49 11.90 -4.06 8.87
C MET A 49 11.15 -4.70 10.02
N VAL A 50 11.28 -4.14 11.22
CA VAL A 50 10.82 -4.76 12.47
C VAL A 50 10.08 -3.73 13.33
N ASP A 51 9.05 -4.18 14.05
CA ASP A 51 8.31 -3.41 15.06
C ASP A 51 7.83 -2.03 14.59
N ALA A 52 7.31 -1.96 13.37
CA ALA A 52 6.70 -0.75 12.84
C ALA A 52 5.48 -0.31 13.65
N SER A 53 5.31 1.00 13.84
CA SER A 53 4.15 1.59 14.53
C SER A 53 2.98 1.93 13.60
N ALA A 54 3.22 1.95 12.29
CA ALA A 54 2.23 2.16 11.23
C ALA A 54 2.66 1.39 9.97
N ALA A 55 1.72 1.15 9.06
CA ALA A 55 2.05 0.61 7.74
C ALA A 55 2.81 1.66 6.90
N GLY A 56 3.81 1.21 6.15
CA GLY A 56 4.65 2.07 5.33
C GLY A 56 5.65 1.28 4.49
N TYR A 57 6.63 1.98 3.92
CA TYR A 57 7.68 1.37 3.13
C TYR A 57 9.06 1.96 3.44
N VAL A 58 10.09 1.27 2.95
CA VAL A 58 11.48 1.71 2.97
C VAL A 58 12.07 1.69 1.56
N THR A 59 13.06 2.54 1.35
CA THR A 59 13.78 2.68 0.08
C THR A 59 15.26 2.77 0.35
N ALA A 60 16.08 1.94 -0.29
CA ALA A 60 17.52 1.94 -0.16
C ALA A 60 18.17 2.35 -1.48
N ASP A 61 19.05 3.34 -1.44
CA ASP A 61 19.79 3.84 -2.60
C ASP A 61 21.02 4.64 -2.16
N ARG A 62 21.79 5.15 -3.12
CA ARG A 62 22.85 6.13 -2.89
C ARG A 62 22.32 7.30 -2.08
N CYS A 63 23.09 7.76 -1.08
CA CYS A 63 22.71 8.95 -0.33
C CYS A 63 22.60 10.17 -1.23
N SER A 64 23.45 10.26 -2.26
CA SER A 64 23.40 11.32 -3.28
C SER A 64 22.10 11.35 -4.11
N ARG A 65 21.29 10.28 -4.11
CA ARG A 65 20.07 10.16 -4.92
C ARG A 65 18.77 10.24 -4.11
N LEU A 66 18.83 9.97 -2.81
CA LEU A 66 17.67 10.12 -1.94
C LEU A 66 17.45 11.60 -1.60
N VAL A 67 16.18 12.00 -1.62
CA VAL A 67 15.73 13.35 -1.25
C VAL A 67 14.85 13.29 -0.02
N ASP A 68 14.78 14.38 0.76
CA ASP A 68 13.87 14.46 1.89
C ASP A 68 12.40 14.34 1.43
N GLY A 69 11.70 13.35 2.00
CA GLY A 69 10.29 13.07 1.70
C GLY A 69 10.06 11.71 1.01
N PRO A 70 8.81 11.41 0.62
CA PRO A 70 8.44 10.12 0.02
C PRO A 70 9.19 9.82 -1.28
N GLN A 71 9.68 8.59 -1.43
CA GLN A 71 10.30 8.09 -2.66
C GLN A 71 9.26 7.39 -3.56
N PRO A 72 9.38 7.41 -4.90
CA PRO A 72 8.40 6.79 -5.80
C PRO A 72 8.55 5.27 -5.97
N TRP A 73 9.54 4.65 -5.31
CA TRP A 73 9.80 3.21 -5.31
C TRP A 73 10.12 2.70 -3.90
N SER A 74 10.06 1.39 -3.69
CA SER A 74 10.25 0.73 -2.40
C SER A 74 11.14 -0.50 -2.55
N ASN A 75 12.04 -0.72 -1.59
CA ASN A 75 12.78 -1.98 -1.45
C ASN A 75 12.11 -2.94 -0.45
N GLY A 76 11.21 -2.44 0.40
CA GLY A 76 10.45 -3.27 1.33
C GLY A 76 9.24 -2.52 1.87
N ASN A 77 8.15 -3.25 2.11
CA ASN A 77 6.91 -2.74 2.70
C ASN A 77 6.72 -3.38 4.06
N HIS A 78 6.21 -2.64 5.03
CA HIS A 78 5.97 -3.12 6.38
C HIS A 78 4.58 -2.71 6.88
N VAL A 79 4.03 -3.54 7.75
CA VAL A 79 2.79 -3.28 8.49
C VAL A 79 3.06 -3.36 9.99
N VAL A 80 2.10 -2.92 10.79
CA VAL A 80 2.25 -2.80 12.24
C VAL A 80 2.68 -4.13 12.87
N ARG A 81 3.71 -4.09 13.73
CA ARG A 81 4.19 -5.23 14.56
C ARG A 81 4.50 -6.52 13.81
N THR A 82 4.93 -6.40 12.54
CA THR A 82 5.35 -7.53 11.72
C THR A 82 6.81 -7.36 11.35
N ALA A 83 7.59 -8.43 11.47
CA ALA A 83 8.93 -8.51 10.92
C ALA A 83 8.87 -9.03 9.48
N THR A 84 9.41 -8.26 8.55
CA THR A 84 9.51 -8.64 7.13
C THR A 84 10.87 -8.23 6.61
N SER A 85 11.37 -8.96 5.62
CA SER A 85 12.67 -8.70 5.04
C SER A 85 12.62 -8.84 3.53
N ASN A 86 13.55 -8.16 2.85
CA ASN A 86 13.76 -8.33 1.42
C ASN A 86 15.25 -8.22 1.10
N LEU A 87 15.75 -9.10 0.25
CA LEU A 87 17.09 -8.97 -0.33
C LEU A 87 17.11 -7.83 -1.35
N GLY A 88 18.12 -6.97 -1.25
CA GLY A 88 18.31 -5.83 -2.15
C GLY A 88 19.73 -5.74 -2.67
N VAL A 89 19.87 -5.44 -3.96
CA VAL A 89 21.09 -4.90 -4.54
C VAL A 89 21.00 -3.38 -4.46
N VAL A 90 21.83 -2.77 -3.62
CA VAL A 90 21.77 -1.33 -3.32
C VAL A 90 23.01 -0.63 -3.88
N PRO A 91 22.85 0.28 -4.85
CA PRO A 91 23.96 1.10 -5.31
C PRO A 91 24.54 1.94 -4.16
N VAL A 92 25.86 2.12 -4.16
CA VAL A 92 26.57 2.90 -3.12
C VAL A 92 27.17 4.18 -3.69
N ASP A 93 27.40 5.15 -2.81
CA ASP A 93 28.21 6.33 -3.11
C ASP A 93 29.71 5.98 -3.20
N ALA A 94 30.53 6.93 -3.63
CA ALA A 94 31.96 6.72 -3.88
C ALA A 94 32.75 6.28 -2.63
N ASP A 95 32.23 6.59 -1.44
CA ASP A 95 32.77 6.17 -0.14
C ASP A 95 32.26 4.81 0.33
N GLY A 96 31.45 4.11 -0.49
CA GLY A 96 30.87 2.81 -0.17
C GLY A 96 29.62 2.87 0.69
N SER A 97 29.16 4.05 1.09
CA SER A 97 27.93 4.21 1.87
C SER A 97 26.67 4.15 1.01
N PHE A 98 25.53 3.91 1.66
CA PHE A 98 24.22 4.11 1.07
C PHE A 98 23.26 4.64 2.12
N CYS A 99 22.06 5.01 1.70
CA CYS A 99 21.04 5.53 2.58
C CYS A 99 19.74 4.75 2.46
N ILE A 100 18.97 4.74 3.56
CA ILE A 100 17.64 4.14 3.62
C ILE A 100 16.64 5.23 4.04
N TYR A 101 15.66 5.50 3.19
CA TYR A 101 14.47 6.29 3.52
C TYR A 101 13.41 5.40 4.19
N ARG A 102 12.77 5.92 5.25
CA ARG A 102 11.62 5.31 5.93
C ARG A 102 10.42 6.25 5.83
N GLN A 103 9.30 5.74 5.31
CA GLN A 103 8.07 6.54 5.21
C GLN A 103 7.38 6.74 6.57
N ARG A 104 7.45 5.72 7.45
CA ARG A 104 6.85 5.69 8.77
C ARG A 104 7.86 5.15 9.80
N PRO A 105 7.65 5.34 11.12
CA PRO A 105 8.57 4.83 12.11
C PRO A 105 8.64 3.30 12.11
N VAL A 106 9.85 2.77 11.92
CA VAL A 106 10.15 1.33 11.85
C VAL A 106 11.62 1.09 12.23
N HIS A 107 11.92 -0.03 12.89
CA HIS A 107 13.30 -0.46 13.09
C HIS A 107 13.82 -1.14 11.83
N LEU A 108 15.06 -0.79 11.48
CA LEU A 108 15.84 -1.43 10.43
C LEU A 108 16.94 -2.30 11.05
N VAL A 109 17.10 -3.49 10.49
CA VAL A 109 18.25 -4.38 10.67
C VAL A 109 18.77 -4.71 9.29
N VAL A 110 20.06 -4.45 9.04
CA VAL A 110 20.68 -4.59 7.72
C VAL A 110 21.87 -5.53 7.83
N ASP A 111 21.78 -6.65 7.13
CA ASP A 111 22.85 -7.66 7.07
C ASP A 111 23.43 -7.68 5.64
N LEU A 112 24.73 -7.37 5.51
CA LEU A 112 25.49 -7.41 4.25
C LEU A 112 25.89 -8.84 3.91
N GLN A 113 25.67 -9.27 2.66
CA GLN A 113 25.96 -10.63 2.17
C GLN A 113 27.03 -10.65 1.04
N GLY A 114 27.38 -9.49 0.48
CA GLY A 114 28.41 -9.38 -0.56
C GLY A 114 28.39 -8.01 -1.23
N SER A 115 29.24 -7.83 -2.23
CA SER A 115 29.30 -6.60 -3.02
C SER A 115 29.54 -6.87 -4.51
N PHE A 116 29.26 -5.86 -5.33
CA PHE A 116 29.53 -5.84 -6.76
C PHE A 116 30.53 -4.73 -7.02
N ALA A 117 31.74 -5.09 -7.45
CA ALA A 117 32.86 -4.16 -7.59
C ALA A 117 33.52 -4.27 -8.98
N THR A 118 34.03 -3.14 -9.48
CA THR A 118 34.71 -3.07 -10.79
C THR A 118 36.22 -3.07 -10.61
N GLY A 119 36.95 -3.71 -11.53
CA GLY A 119 38.42 -3.69 -11.51
C GLY A 119 39.06 -4.57 -10.43
N VAL A 120 38.27 -5.50 -9.87
CA VAL A 120 38.73 -6.53 -8.93
C VAL A 120 38.47 -7.91 -9.53
N GLU A 121 39.27 -8.90 -9.15
CA GLU A 121 38.92 -10.30 -9.39
C GLU A 121 37.67 -10.63 -8.57
N GLY A 122 36.67 -11.22 -9.23
CA GLY A 122 35.42 -11.61 -8.59
C GLY A 122 34.73 -12.70 -9.40
N LEU A 123 33.59 -13.12 -8.90
CA LEU A 123 32.84 -14.25 -9.45
C LEU A 123 31.86 -13.76 -10.50
N GLY A 124 31.71 -14.55 -11.57
CA GLY A 124 30.56 -14.45 -12.46
C GLY A 124 29.33 -15.11 -11.83
N MET A 125 28.19 -14.91 -12.47
CA MET A 125 26.91 -15.48 -12.08
C MET A 125 26.41 -16.45 -13.15
N ARG A 126 25.66 -17.46 -12.75
CA ARG A 126 24.86 -18.29 -13.64
C ARG A 126 23.45 -18.40 -13.09
N ILE A 127 22.46 -18.14 -13.93
CA ILE A 127 21.04 -18.33 -13.59
C ILE A 127 20.55 -19.62 -14.24
N ASP A 128 19.95 -20.48 -13.44
CA ASP A 128 19.36 -21.76 -13.86
C ASP A 128 17.83 -21.72 -13.69
N SER A 129 17.13 -22.73 -14.22
CA SER A 129 15.70 -22.88 -13.92
C SER A 129 15.51 -23.26 -12.46
N PRO A 130 14.61 -22.61 -11.69
CA PRO A 130 14.46 -22.89 -10.26
C PRO A 130 14.25 -24.39 -9.97
N GLN A 131 15.07 -24.96 -9.08
CA GLN A 131 14.99 -26.35 -8.65
C GLN A 131 14.72 -26.44 -7.14
N ARG A 132 13.71 -27.20 -6.73
CA ARG A 132 13.46 -27.48 -5.30
C ARG A 132 14.55 -28.40 -4.77
N VAL A 133 15.42 -27.88 -3.90
CA VAL A 133 16.54 -28.62 -3.28
C VAL A 133 16.28 -29.03 -1.83
N LEU A 134 15.31 -28.39 -1.17
CA LEU A 134 14.85 -28.78 0.16
C LEU A 134 13.33 -28.56 0.28
N ASP A 135 12.62 -29.52 0.86
CA ASP A 135 11.25 -29.36 1.34
C ASP A 135 11.07 -30.10 2.66
N THR A 136 11.03 -29.37 3.78
CA THR A 136 10.90 -30.01 5.10
C THR A 136 9.46 -30.34 5.46
N ARG A 137 8.47 -29.86 4.69
CA ARG A 137 7.04 -30.12 4.96
C ARG A 137 6.68 -31.59 4.83
N THR A 138 7.42 -32.33 4.01
CA THR A 138 7.15 -33.74 3.71
C THR A 138 7.87 -34.73 4.62
N ALA A 139 8.80 -34.27 5.47
CA ALA A 139 9.77 -35.16 6.11
C ALA A 139 9.99 -34.93 7.62
N SER A 140 9.77 -33.73 8.17
CA SER A 140 10.03 -33.49 9.59
C SER A 140 9.18 -32.37 10.21
N SER A 141 8.93 -32.50 11.51
CA SER A 141 8.46 -31.37 12.33
C SER A 141 9.66 -30.51 12.69
N PRO A 142 9.64 -29.20 12.38
CA PRO A 142 10.80 -28.34 12.61
C PRO A 142 10.99 -28.08 14.11
N VAL A 143 12.24 -27.96 14.55
CA VAL A 143 12.58 -27.64 15.93
C VAL A 143 13.29 -26.29 15.96
N GLY A 144 12.84 -25.36 16.80
CA GLY A 144 13.55 -24.09 16.97
C GLY A 144 14.95 -24.31 17.52
N GLY A 145 15.93 -23.63 16.94
CA GLY A 145 17.34 -23.77 17.26
C GLY A 145 18.08 -24.84 16.44
N ASP A 146 17.39 -25.57 15.56
CA ASP A 146 18.01 -26.55 14.67
C ASP A 146 18.78 -25.89 13.52
N ILE A 147 19.68 -26.69 12.94
CA ILE A 147 20.42 -26.36 11.73
C ILE A 147 20.09 -27.44 10.70
N VAL A 148 19.57 -27.02 9.55
CA VAL A 148 19.23 -27.91 8.44
C VAL A 148 20.22 -27.70 7.31
N ARG A 149 20.81 -28.80 6.87
CA ARG A 149 21.72 -28.82 5.73
C ARG A 149 20.95 -28.84 4.41
N VAL A 150 21.45 -28.10 3.42
CA VAL A 150 20.89 -27.99 2.07
C VAL A 150 21.95 -28.39 1.06
N GLU A 151 21.64 -29.39 0.25
CA GLU A 151 22.47 -29.81 -0.88
C GLU A 151 21.97 -29.11 -2.15
N THR A 152 22.78 -28.22 -2.72
CA THR A 152 22.32 -27.38 -3.84
C THR A 152 22.37 -28.09 -5.19
N GLY A 153 23.23 -29.11 -5.33
CA GLY A 153 23.58 -29.69 -6.62
C GLY A 153 24.48 -28.80 -7.48
N ALA A 154 25.03 -27.70 -6.93
CA ALA A 154 25.95 -26.82 -7.64
C ALA A 154 27.28 -27.53 -7.97
N PRO A 155 27.94 -27.17 -9.08
CA PRO A 155 29.25 -27.74 -9.43
C PRO A 155 30.30 -27.51 -8.34
N THR A 156 31.27 -28.42 -8.23
CA THR A 156 32.42 -28.24 -7.33
C THR A 156 33.19 -26.97 -7.67
N GLY A 157 33.59 -26.20 -6.66
CA GLY A 157 34.26 -24.90 -6.84
C GLY A 157 33.31 -23.72 -6.95
N THR A 158 32.00 -23.94 -6.84
CA THR A 158 31.02 -22.87 -6.64
C THR A 158 31.23 -22.23 -5.27
N ALA A 159 31.23 -20.90 -5.21
CA ALA A 159 31.48 -20.16 -3.98
C ALA A 159 30.21 -19.72 -3.26
N ALA A 160 29.12 -19.45 -3.98
CA ALA A 160 27.82 -19.12 -3.39
C ALA A 160 26.65 -19.59 -4.28
N ALA A 161 25.51 -19.92 -3.67
CA ALA A 161 24.26 -20.21 -4.37
C ALA A 161 23.29 -19.02 -4.28
N LEU A 162 22.54 -18.78 -5.35
CA LEU A 162 21.35 -17.95 -5.36
C LEU A 162 20.13 -18.83 -5.09
N VAL A 163 19.45 -18.59 -3.98
CA VAL A 163 18.34 -19.43 -3.52
C VAL A 163 17.15 -18.59 -3.07
N ASN A 164 15.94 -19.04 -3.35
CA ASN A 164 14.74 -18.53 -2.70
C ASN A 164 14.37 -19.44 -1.53
N ILE A 165 14.38 -18.88 -0.32
CA ILE A 165 14.07 -19.59 0.93
C ILE A 165 12.67 -19.21 1.36
N THR A 166 11.75 -20.17 1.31
CA THR A 166 10.36 -19.99 1.72
C THR A 166 10.12 -20.60 3.09
N MET A 167 9.68 -19.78 4.03
CA MET A 167 9.37 -20.09 5.42
C MET A 167 7.86 -20.23 5.58
N VAL A 168 7.40 -21.38 6.07
CA VAL A 168 5.96 -21.68 6.24
C VAL A 168 5.69 -22.36 7.58
N ASP A 169 4.46 -22.26 8.06
CA ASP A 169 3.99 -22.92 9.29
C ASP A 169 4.90 -22.67 10.51
N GLY A 170 5.24 -21.40 10.74
CA GLY A 170 6.07 -20.99 11.88
C GLY A 170 5.33 -21.13 13.21
N SER A 171 6.01 -21.51 14.28
CA SER A 171 5.39 -21.59 15.61
C SER A 171 5.26 -20.23 16.31
N ALA A 172 6.11 -19.27 15.95
CA ALA A 172 6.15 -17.91 16.47
C ALA A 172 6.93 -17.01 15.48
N PRO A 173 6.82 -15.67 15.56
CA PRO A 173 7.71 -14.79 14.83
C PRO A 173 9.19 -15.11 15.11
N GLY A 174 10.00 -15.14 14.05
CA GLY A 174 11.39 -15.54 14.12
C GLY A 174 12.18 -15.16 12.88
N TYR A 175 13.42 -15.64 12.81
CA TYR A 175 14.29 -15.48 11.65
C TYR A 175 15.03 -16.77 11.32
N ILE A 176 15.52 -16.82 10.08
CA ILE A 176 16.47 -17.83 9.62
C ILE A 176 17.78 -17.16 9.23
N ALA A 177 18.87 -17.91 9.40
CA ALA A 177 20.22 -17.49 9.02
C ALA A 177 20.87 -18.62 8.23
N ALA A 178 21.39 -18.31 7.05
CA ALA A 178 21.94 -19.27 6.11
C ALA A 178 23.40 -18.94 5.82
N ASP A 179 24.27 -19.94 5.96
CA ASP A 179 25.70 -19.80 5.73
C ASP A 179 26.35 -21.19 5.49
N VAL A 180 27.64 -21.23 5.17
CA VAL A 180 28.41 -22.49 5.18
C VAL A 180 28.26 -23.17 6.54
N CYS A 181 28.12 -24.49 6.52
CA CYS A 181 27.77 -25.27 7.71
C CYS A 181 28.74 -25.06 8.89
N ASP A 182 30.04 -24.95 8.61
CA ASP A 182 31.07 -24.78 9.64
C ASP A 182 31.04 -23.39 10.33
N ARG A 183 30.33 -22.41 9.75
CA ARG A 183 30.14 -21.08 10.35
C ARG A 183 28.85 -20.96 11.15
N LEU A 184 27.94 -21.92 11.05
CA LEU A 184 26.74 -21.96 11.87
C LEU A 184 26.99 -22.79 13.13
N ALA A 185 26.60 -22.24 14.27
CA ALA A 185 26.65 -22.92 15.56
C ALA A 185 25.25 -23.05 16.16
N ALA A 186 25.04 -24.04 17.03
CA ALA A 186 23.79 -24.16 17.78
C ALA A 186 23.58 -22.92 18.67
N GLY A 187 22.51 -22.17 18.41
CA GLY A 187 22.16 -20.94 19.14
C GLY A 187 21.86 -19.75 18.20
N PRO A 188 21.41 -18.60 18.76
CA PRO A 188 21.03 -17.45 17.95
C PRO A 188 22.19 -16.87 17.13
N GLN A 189 21.99 -16.74 15.81
CA GLN A 189 22.93 -16.08 14.91
C GLN A 189 22.82 -14.55 14.97
N VAL A 190 23.90 -13.84 14.68
CA VAL A 190 23.97 -12.36 14.68
C VAL A 190 23.56 -11.70 13.36
N PHE A 191 23.18 -12.49 12.36
CA PHE A 191 22.70 -12.06 11.05
C PHE A 191 21.45 -12.85 10.67
N SER A 192 20.78 -12.44 9.60
CA SER A 192 19.58 -13.08 9.09
C SER A 192 19.51 -13.06 7.56
N ASN A 193 18.86 -14.07 7.00
CA ASN A 193 18.56 -14.18 5.57
C ASN A 193 17.05 -14.09 5.32
N GLY A 194 16.22 -14.20 6.35
CA GLY A 194 14.76 -14.06 6.23
C GLY A 194 14.08 -13.95 7.59
N ASN A 195 12.99 -13.18 7.65
CA ASN A 195 12.12 -13.07 8.82
C ASN A 195 10.75 -13.66 8.52
N HIS A 196 10.16 -14.34 9.51
CA HIS A 196 8.85 -14.96 9.36
C HIS A 196 7.93 -14.69 10.55
N LEU A 197 6.63 -14.82 10.29
CA LEU A 197 5.56 -14.82 11.29
C LEU A 197 5.17 -16.26 11.65
N ALA A 198 4.25 -16.42 12.58
CA ALA A 198 3.68 -17.73 12.88
C ALA A 198 2.72 -18.21 11.77
N THR A 199 1.85 -17.33 11.27
CA THR A 199 0.67 -17.71 10.48
C THR A 199 0.72 -17.30 9.02
N ALA A 200 1.86 -16.86 8.51
CA ALA A 200 2.01 -16.42 7.13
C ALA A 200 3.23 -17.09 6.48
N ALA A 201 2.99 -17.68 5.31
CA ALA A 201 4.06 -18.08 4.41
C ALA A 201 4.76 -16.83 3.87
N VAL A 202 6.08 -16.79 4.01
CA VAL A 202 6.90 -15.70 3.48
C VAL A 202 8.15 -16.29 2.84
N SER A 203 8.62 -15.67 1.77
CA SER A 203 9.86 -16.06 1.10
C SER A 203 10.83 -14.91 1.06
N ASN A 204 12.12 -15.22 1.05
CA ASN A 204 13.14 -14.24 0.78
C ASN A 204 14.21 -14.85 -0.13
N LEU A 205 14.62 -14.08 -1.14
CA LEU A 205 15.77 -14.43 -1.95
C LEU A 205 17.03 -14.30 -1.09
N SER A 206 18.06 -15.11 -1.34
CA SER A 206 19.30 -15.11 -0.57
C SER A 206 20.46 -15.54 -1.44
N VAL A 207 21.63 -14.92 -1.23
CA VAL A 207 22.90 -15.42 -1.75
C VAL A 207 23.65 -16.03 -0.57
N VAL A 208 23.88 -17.33 -0.63
CA VAL A 208 24.43 -18.09 0.50
C VAL A 208 25.76 -18.69 0.10
N PRO A 209 26.85 -18.40 0.84
CA PRO A 209 28.14 -19.05 0.62
C PRO A 209 28.04 -20.58 0.73
N LEU A 210 28.80 -21.31 -0.10
CA LEU A 210 28.80 -22.77 -0.12
C LEU A 210 30.10 -23.35 0.46
N GLY A 211 29.97 -24.52 1.09
CA GLY A 211 31.10 -25.36 1.43
C GLY A 211 31.75 -25.99 0.18
N ALA A 212 32.90 -26.62 0.36
CA ALA A 212 33.63 -27.27 -0.75
C ALA A 212 32.83 -28.40 -1.43
N ASP A 213 31.84 -28.94 -0.73
CA ASP A 213 30.90 -29.96 -1.20
C ASP A 213 29.66 -29.38 -1.92
N GLY A 214 29.57 -28.05 -2.08
CA GLY A 214 28.44 -27.37 -2.71
C GLY A 214 27.21 -27.25 -1.81
N SER A 215 27.35 -27.52 -0.51
CA SER A 215 26.25 -27.41 0.45
C SER A 215 26.28 -26.11 1.24
N PHE A 216 25.17 -25.79 1.89
CA PHE A 216 25.11 -24.80 2.96
C PHE A 216 24.18 -25.28 4.06
N CYS A 217 24.08 -24.52 5.14
CA CYS A 217 23.19 -24.82 6.24
C CYS A 217 22.30 -23.62 6.58
N ILE A 218 21.13 -23.90 7.16
CA ILE A 218 20.16 -22.91 7.61
C ILE A 218 19.86 -23.14 9.09
N TYR A 219 20.18 -22.15 9.92
CA TYR A 219 19.70 -22.05 11.29
C TYR A 219 18.29 -21.46 11.34
N ARG A 220 17.42 -22.02 12.18
CA ARG A 220 16.06 -21.51 12.42
C ARG A 220 15.88 -21.08 13.87
N GLN A 221 15.60 -19.81 14.14
CA GLN A 221 15.42 -19.34 15.53
C GLN A 221 14.19 -19.95 16.21
N ARG A 222 13.11 -20.10 15.45
CA ARG A 222 11.84 -20.72 15.89
C ARG A 222 11.52 -21.86 14.94
N ALA A 223 10.71 -22.82 15.42
CA ALA A 223 10.24 -23.91 14.57
C ALA A 223 9.49 -23.31 13.37
N VAL A 224 9.95 -23.62 12.16
CA VAL A 224 9.39 -23.17 10.90
C VAL A 224 9.76 -24.16 9.80
N GLN A 225 8.82 -24.48 8.93
CA GLN A 225 9.10 -25.31 7.77
C GLN A 225 9.83 -24.49 6.71
N LEU A 226 10.74 -25.13 5.97
CA LEU A 226 11.47 -24.51 4.88
C LEU A 226 11.23 -25.27 3.59
N THR A 227 11.06 -24.50 2.53
CA THR A 227 11.28 -24.98 1.18
C THR A 227 12.32 -24.09 0.51
N VAL A 228 13.29 -24.68 -0.17
CA VAL A 228 14.41 -23.95 -0.78
C VAL A 228 14.44 -24.28 -2.26
N ASP A 229 14.34 -23.24 -3.08
CA ASP A 229 14.55 -23.32 -4.52
C ASP A 229 15.94 -22.76 -4.86
N ALA A 230 16.79 -23.56 -5.51
CA ALA A 230 18.03 -23.08 -6.09
C ALA A 230 17.75 -22.48 -7.47
N GLU A 231 18.16 -21.23 -7.67
CA GLU A 231 17.89 -20.44 -8.88
C GLU A 231 19.16 -20.13 -9.68
N GLY A 232 20.34 -20.36 -9.10
CA GLY A 232 21.61 -20.09 -9.74
C GLY A 232 22.78 -20.13 -8.77
N TRP A 233 23.95 -19.72 -9.25
CA TRP A 233 25.17 -19.72 -8.44
C TRP A 233 26.23 -18.72 -8.92
N PHE A 234 27.21 -18.47 -8.04
CA PHE A 234 28.37 -17.61 -8.28
C PHE A 234 29.66 -18.43 -8.22
N GLY A 235 30.48 -18.32 -9.27
CA GLY A 235 31.73 -19.08 -9.38
C GLY A 235 32.66 -18.54 -10.47
N GLY A 236 33.91 -19.01 -10.49
CA GLY A 236 34.92 -18.54 -11.45
C GLY A 236 34.71 -19.01 -12.90
N THR A 237 33.86 -20.02 -13.10
CA THR A 237 33.48 -20.55 -14.42
C THR A 237 32.12 -20.04 -14.91
N ALA A 238 31.51 -19.12 -14.16
CA ALA A 238 30.26 -18.51 -14.55
C ALA A 238 30.52 -17.26 -15.41
N ASP A 239 29.74 -17.10 -16.48
CA ASP A 239 30.02 -16.11 -17.52
C ASP A 239 29.05 -14.90 -17.50
N ASP A 240 27.92 -14.98 -16.77
CA ASP A 240 27.00 -13.84 -16.68
C ASP A 240 27.54 -12.79 -15.71
N THR A 241 27.28 -11.51 -16.03
CA THR A 241 27.65 -10.38 -15.18
C THR A 241 26.45 -9.54 -14.79
N LEU A 242 26.49 -8.91 -13.61
CA LEU A 242 25.45 -8.00 -13.19
C LEU A 242 25.58 -6.66 -13.93
N HIS A 243 24.52 -6.25 -14.61
CA HIS A 243 24.41 -4.91 -15.20
C HIS A 243 23.46 -4.05 -14.35
N LEU A 244 24.03 -3.08 -13.64
CA LEU A 244 23.25 -2.11 -12.89
C LEU A 244 22.59 -1.12 -13.85
N VAL A 245 21.27 -0.98 -13.74
CA VAL A 245 20.47 0.03 -14.44
C VAL A 245 19.76 0.90 -13.42
N ASP A 246 19.40 2.12 -13.81
CA ASP A 246 18.60 2.97 -12.93
C ASP A 246 17.27 2.31 -12.58
N GLN A 247 16.89 2.42 -11.30
CA GLN A 247 15.65 1.84 -10.81
C GLN A 247 14.47 2.48 -11.54
N ARG A 248 13.67 1.65 -12.23
CA ARG A 248 12.41 2.04 -12.86
C ARG A 248 11.33 1.05 -12.49
N ARG A 249 10.11 1.54 -12.29
CA ARG A 249 8.94 0.68 -12.13
C ARG A 249 8.63 0.01 -13.48
N VAL A 250 8.82 -1.29 -13.56
CA VAL A 250 8.58 -2.07 -14.80
C VAL A 250 7.11 -2.49 -14.92
N LEU A 251 6.42 -2.66 -13.78
CA LEU A 251 5.01 -3.00 -13.70
C LEU A 251 4.40 -2.34 -12.45
N ASP A 252 3.20 -1.78 -12.62
CA ASP A 252 2.33 -1.40 -11.51
C ASP A 252 0.98 -2.09 -11.70
N THR A 253 0.61 -2.97 -10.78
CA THR A 253 -0.69 -3.66 -10.82
C THR A 253 -1.74 -2.94 -9.99
N ARG A 254 -1.36 -1.85 -9.32
CA ARG A 254 -2.36 -0.87 -8.88
C ARG A 254 -3.00 -0.37 -10.18
N PRO A 255 -4.34 -0.45 -10.33
CA PRO A 255 -4.98 -0.04 -11.57
C PRO A 255 -4.51 1.37 -11.92
N ASP A 256 -4.43 1.69 -13.21
CA ASP A 256 -4.48 3.10 -13.63
C ASP A 256 -5.55 3.76 -12.76
N LEU A 257 -5.22 4.88 -12.10
CA LEU A 257 -6.13 5.52 -11.16
C LEU A 257 -7.53 5.55 -11.79
N PRO A 258 -8.58 5.04 -11.13
CA PRO A 258 -9.89 4.87 -11.74
C PRO A 258 -10.27 6.13 -12.50
N SER A 259 -10.37 6.06 -13.82
CA SER A 259 -10.80 7.19 -14.64
C SER A 259 -12.27 7.04 -14.97
N THR A 260 -13.01 8.15 -14.93
CA THR A 260 -14.43 8.18 -15.28
C THR A 260 -14.63 8.70 -16.71
N SER A 261 -15.66 8.21 -17.39
CA SER A 261 -16.14 8.79 -18.65
C SER A 261 -16.86 10.14 -18.44
N CYS A 262 -17.11 10.53 -17.20
CA CYS A 262 -17.70 11.81 -16.83
C CYS A 262 -16.68 12.96 -16.90
N THR A 263 -16.60 13.65 -18.03
CA THR A 263 -15.69 14.81 -18.18
C THR A 263 -16.16 16.07 -17.44
N SER A 264 -17.47 16.18 -17.18
CA SER A 264 -18.08 17.30 -16.46
C SER A 264 -19.06 16.77 -15.42
N VAL A 265 -18.95 17.25 -14.19
CA VAL A 265 -19.74 16.75 -13.05
C VAL A 265 -20.33 17.90 -12.27
N VAL A 266 -21.62 17.81 -11.95
CA VAL A 266 -22.25 18.66 -10.93
C VAL A 266 -22.51 17.82 -9.68
N HIS A 267 -21.91 18.22 -8.56
CA HIS A 267 -22.18 17.67 -7.23
C HIS A 267 -23.22 18.54 -6.52
N ILE A 268 -24.42 18.01 -6.30
CA ILE A 268 -25.42 18.64 -5.44
C ILE A 268 -25.36 17.99 -4.06
N GLY A 269 -25.01 18.74 -3.02
CA GLY A 269 -24.83 18.22 -1.66
C GLY A 269 -25.59 18.97 -0.57
N ASP A 270 -25.93 18.25 0.49
CA ASP A 270 -26.48 18.80 1.75
C ASP A 270 -25.38 19.15 2.78
N SER A 271 -25.74 19.34 4.06
CA SER A 271 -24.77 19.70 5.11
C SER A 271 -23.65 18.69 5.29
N THR A 272 -23.90 17.40 5.02
CA THR A 272 -22.90 16.34 5.08
C THR A 272 -21.84 16.45 3.98
N SER A 273 -21.99 17.40 3.06
CA SER A 273 -21.06 17.71 1.99
C SER A 273 -20.32 19.04 2.21
N VAL A 274 -20.72 19.88 3.18
CA VAL A 274 -20.10 21.20 3.41
C VAL A 274 -18.60 21.10 3.71
N GLY A 275 -18.18 20.10 4.49
CA GLY A 275 -16.76 19.89 4.78
C GLY A 275 -15.92 19.49 3.57
N LEU A 276 -16.53 18.98 2.50
CA LEU A 276 -15.81 18.59 1.28
C LEU A 276 -15.21 19.77 0.49
N VAL A 277 -15.74 20.97 0.72
CA VAL A 277 -15.30 22.21 0.06
C VAL A 277 -14.76 23.25 1.05
N SER A 278 -14.82 22.97 2.35
CA SER A 278 -14.43 23.91 3.39
C SER A 278 -12.90 24.01 3.50
N THR A 279 -12.37 25.22 3.36
CA THR A 279 -10.95 25.51 3.55
C THR A 279 -10.49 25.41 5.00
N SER A 280 -11.42 25.49 5.97
CA SER A 280 -11.09 25.35 7.39
C SER A 280 -11.08 23.88 7.85
N ILE A 281 -11.88 23.02 7.22
CA ILE A 281 -11.94 21.58 7.54
C ILE A 281 -10.92 20.80 6.72
N LEU A 282 -10.81 21.09 5.42
CA LEU A 282 -9.83 20.53 4.50
C LEU A 282 -8.90 21.66 4.01
N PRO A 283 -7.83 21.97 4.78
CA PRO A 283 -6.92 23.06 4.44
C PRO A 283 -6.13 22.78 3.16
N ASP A 284 -5.74 21.52 2.92
CA ASP A 284 -5.11 21.10 1.68
C ASP A 284 -6.16 21.09 0.55
N PRO A 285 -6.00 21.90 -0.52
CA PRO A 285 -6.91 21.88 -1.66
C PRO A 285 -6.96 20.51 -2.36
N ALA A 286 -5.90 19.69 -2.29
CA ALA A 286 -5.89 18.36 -2.90
C ALA A 286 -6.89 17.39 -2.24
N ASP A 287 -7.24 17.60 -0.96
CA ASP A 287 -8.20 16.76 -0.23
C ASP A 287 -9.66 17.10 -0.58
N ARG A 288 -9.93 18.26 -1.20
CA ARG A 288 -11.29 18.73 -1.49
C ARG A 288 -11.91 18.01 -2.68
N ILE A 289 -13.24 17.92 -2.68
CA ILE A 289 -13.98 17.08 -3.64
C ILE A 289 -13.74 17.46 -5.11
N ASP A 290 -13.50 18.73 -5.41
CA ASP A 290 -13.20 19.17 -6.78
C ASP A 290 -11.83 18.64 -7.25
N ALA A 291 -10.82 18.61 -6.39
CA ALA A 291 -9.53 17.99 -6.69
C ALA A 291 -9.66 16.46 -6.79
N GLN A 292 -10.48 15.84 -5.95
CA GLN A 292 -10.75 14.40 -6.02
C GLN A 292 -11.48 14.01 -7.32
N TYR A 293 -12.42 14.83 -7.82
CA TYR A 293 -13.00 14.62 -9.14
C TYR A 293 -11.98 14.75 -10.27
N ARG A 294 -11.09 15.76 -10.21
CA ARG A 294 -10.00 15.88 -11.20
C ARG A 294 -9.04 14.69 -11.17
N ARG A 295 -8.77 14.13 -9.98
CA ARG A 295 -7.95 12.92 -9.82
C ARG A 295 -8.48 11.73 -10.63
N VAL A 296 -9.80 11.64 -10.79
CA VAL A 296 -10.46 10.55 -11.55
C VAL A 296 -10.85 10.96 -12.98
N GLY A 297 -10.32 12.06 -13.52
CA GLY A 297 -10.49 12.44 -14.92
C GLY A 297 -11.63 13.43 -15.23
N VAL A 298 -12.31 13.97 -14.21
CA VAL A 298 -13.31 15.03 -14.42
C VAL A 298 -12.61 16.36 -14.72
N ALA A 299 -12.83 16.94 -15.90
CA ALA A 299 -12.25 18.21 -16.30
C ALA A 299 -12.98 19.44 -15.72
N ASP A 300 -14.32 19.39 -15.66
CA ASP A 300 -15.18 20.49 -15.16
C ASP A 300 -16.02 20.04 -13.95
N PRO A 301 -15.44 19.96 -12.73
CA PRO A 301 -16.21 19.71 -11.52
C PRO A 301 -16.88 21.00 -11.02
N ARG A 302 -18.18 20.93 -10.76
CA ARG A 302 -19.00 22.01 -10.18
C ARG A 302 -19.62 21.54 -8.87
N THR A 303 -19.54 22.34 -7.83
CA THR A 303 -20.10 22.01 -6.52
C THR A 303 -21.22 22.97 -6.15
N GLU A 304 -22.42 22.45 -6.01
CA GLU A 304 -23.57 23.12 -5.41
C GLU A 304 -23.80 22.48 -4.05
N ILE A 305 -23.22 23.05 -2.99
CA ILE A 305 -23.28 22.48 -1.65
C ILE A 305 -23.82 23.54 -0.70
N SER A 306 -24.79 23.17 0.12
CA SER A 306 -25.32 24.07 1.15
C SER A 306 -25.76 23.31 2.39
N GLY A 307 -25.57 23.94 3.55
CA GLY A 307 -26.00 23.39 4.83
C GLY A 307 -27.52 23.25 4.92
N ALA A 308 -28.01 22.18 5.55
CA ALA A 308 -29.42 21.88 5.74
C ALA A 308 -30.26 21.88 4.44
N ARG A 309 -29.61 21.69 3.29
CA ARG A 309 -30.31 21.58 2.00
C ARG A 309 -31.10 20.27 1.95
N SER A 310 -32.34 20.37 1.50
CA SER A 310 -33.18 19.24 1.09
C SER A 310 -33.64 19.44 -0.35
N ILE A 311 -34.29 18.43 -0.94
CA ILE A 311 -34.82 18.51 -2.31
C ILE A 311 -36.00 19.48 -2.42
N VAL A 312 -36.85 19.56 -1.39
CA VAL A 312 -38.12 20.30 -1.44
C VAL A 312 -38.10 21.52 -0.53
N GLU A 313 -37.81 21.33 0.76
CA GLU A 313 -37.81 22.42 1.72
C GLU A 313 -36.61 23.35 1.52
N ARG A 314 -36.84 24.63 1.83
CA ARG A 314 -35.84 25.69 1.79
C ARG A 314 -35.71 26.36 3.14
N LEU A 315 -34.48 26.72 3.51
CA LEU A 315 -34.25 27.71 4.56
C LEU A 315 -34.39 29.13 3.98
N PRO A 316 -34.72 30.13 4.81
CA PRO A 316 -34.77 31.53 4.36
C PRO A 316 -33.45 31.94 3.67
N GLY A 317 -33.56 32.45 2.44
CA GLY A 317 -32.41 32.90 1.65
C GLY A 317 -31.57 31.80 1.00
N GLN A 318 -32.00 30.54 1.06
CA GLN A 318 -31.31 29.42 0.44
C GLN A 318 -32.16 28.74 -0.65
N THR A 319 -31.47 28.23 -1.66
CA THR A 319 -32.04 27.43 -2.75
C THR A 319 -32.09 25.96 -2.34
N ASN A 320 -33.23 25.29 -2.58
CA ASN A 320 -33.33 23.84 -2.36
C ASN A 320 -32.56 23.06 -3.44
N ALA A 321 -32.42 21.74 -3.29
CA ALA A 321 -31.61 20.95 -4.22
C ALA A 321 -32.22 20.85 -5.62
N TYR A 322 -33.55 20.82 -5.73
CA TYR A 322 -34.24 20.77 -7.02
C TYR A 322 -34.01 22.05 -7.83
N GLU A 323 -34.19 23.21 -7.20
CA GLU A 323 -33.92 24.52 -7.80
C GLU A 323 -32.44 24.70 -8.16
N ALA A 324 -31.52 24.21 -7.32
CA ALA A 324 -30.07 24.25 -7.63
C ALA A 324 -29.74 23.42 -8.89
N ALA A 325 -30.31 22.22 -9.02
CA ALA A 325 -30.15 21.40 -10.21
C ALA A 325 -30.81 22.04 -11.45
N GLN A 326 -31.98 22.68 -11.30
CA GLN A 326 -32.61 23.46 -12.36
C GLN A 326 -31.72 24.62 -12.83
N GLY A 327 -31.10 25.35 -11.90
CA GLY A 327 -30.17 26.44 -12.22
C GLY A 327 -28.98 25.96 -13.05
N GLN A 328 -28.40 24.81 -12.70
CA GLN A 328 -27.32 24.20 -13.47
C GLN A 328 -27.77 23.79 -14.88
N LEU A 329 -28.94 23.18 -15.02
CA LEU A 329 -29.51 22.86 -16.34
C LEU A 329 -29.79 24.11 -17.18
N ALA A 330 -30.30 25.18 -16.55
CA ALA A 330 -30.56 26.48 -17.20
C ALA A 330 -29.26 27.18 -17.65
N SER A 331 -28.14 26.93 -16.95
CA SER A 331 -26.81 27.39 -17.38
C SER A 331 -26.26 26.65 -18.62
N GLY A 332 -26.99 25.64 -19.12
CA GLY A 332 -26.57 24.81 -20.25
C GLY A 332 -25.73 23.60 -19.86
N PHE A 333 -25.66 23.25 -18.56
CA PHE A 333 -24.89 22.08 -18.11
C PHE A 333 -25.37 20.79 -18.79
N ARG A 334 -24.40 20.00 -19.26
CA ARG A 334 -24.55 18.65 -19.81
C ARG A 334 -23.38 17.83 -19.27
N GLY A 335 -23.67 16.77 -18.53
CA GLY A 335 -22.65 15.96 -17.88
C GLY A 335 -23.26 15.00 -16.87
N CYS A 336 -22.41 14.48 -15.98
CA CYS A 336 -22.82 13.57 -14.93
C CYS A 336 -23.24 14.33 -13.67
N TRP A 337 -24.10 13.69 -12.88
CA TRP A 337 -24.60 14.25 -11.64
C TRP A 337 -24.16 13.39 -10.47
N VAL A 338 -23.66 14.04 -9.41
CA VAL A 338 -23.46 13.41 -8.12
C VAL A 338 -24.43 14.01 -7.13
N PHE A 339 -25.37 13.20 -6.65
CA PHE A 339 -26.32 13.62 -5.61
C PHE A 339 -25.86 13.09 -4.26
N ALA A 340 -25.38 13.98 -3.41
CA ALA A 340 -25.08 13.73 -2.00
C ALA A 340 -26.18 14.33 -1.12
N LEU A 341 -27.40 13.84 -1.35
CA LEU A 341 -28.66 14.31 -0.78
C LEU A 341 -29.39 13.15 -0.12
N GLY A 342 -30.18 13.46 0.91
CA GLY A 342 -31.04 12.49 1.60
C GLY A 342 -31.07 12.66 3.10
N THR A 343 -30.00 13.20 3.69
CA THR A 343 -29.86 13.29 5.16
C THR A 343 -30.90 14.25 5.73
N THR A 344 -31.00 15.45 5.16
CA THR A 344 -32.03 16.42 5.54
C THR A 344 -33.41 16.03 5.01
N ASP A 345 -33.50 15.43 3.82
CA ASP A 345 -34.77 15.00 3.23
C ASP A 345 -35.50 13.97 4.10
N THR A 346 -34.79 12.94 4.53
CA THR A 346 -35.37 11.87 5.35
C THR A 346 -35.72 12.37 6.75
N ALA A 347 -34.98 13.35 7.26
CA ALA A 347 -35.30 14.05 8.51
C ALA A 347 -36.57 14.89 8.37
N ASN A 348 -36.74 15.64 7.27
CA ASN A 348 -37.98 16.38 7.00
C ASN A 348 -39.20 15.46 6.87
N VAL A 349 -39.04 14.30 6.22
CA VAL A 349 -40.10 13.28 6.16
C VAL A 349 -40.46 12.77 7.55
N ALA A 350 -39.47 12.45 8.39
CA ALA A 350 -39.70 12.04 9.77
C ALA A 350 -40.36 13.13 10.63
N ALA A 351 -40.08 14.40 10.32
CA ALA A 351 -40.67 15.57 10.97
C ALA A 351 -42.06 15.95 10.44
N GLY A 352 -42.64 15.18 9.51
CA GLY A 352 -44.01 15.36 9.03
C GLY A 352 -44.17 16.06 7.68
N SER A 353 -43.12 16.12 6.86
CA SER A 353 -43.24 16.60 5.47
C SER A 353 -44.27 15.78 4.69
N SER A 354 -45.11 16.46 3.89
CA SER A 354 -46.11 15.82 3.04
C SER A 354 -45.51 15.18 1.77
N VAL A 355 -44.23 15.44 1.47
CA VAL A 355 -43.56 14.91 0.28
C VAL A 355 -42.68 13.73 0.63
N SER A 356 -43.04 12.55 0.12
CA SER A 356 -42.39 11.28 0.41
C SER A 356 -40.94 11.19 -0.09
N ARG A 357 -40.16 10.27 0.50
CA ARG A 357 -38.78 9.93 0.06
C ARG A 357 -38.74 9.56 -1.43
N ARG A 358 -39.64 8.68 -1.86
CA ARG A 358 -39.78 8.27 -3.25
C ARG A 358 -40.04 9.46 -4.17
N THR A 359 -41.01 10.32 -3.81
CA THR A 359 -41.36 11.50 -4.61
C THR A 359 -40.14 12.42 -4.79
N ARG A 360 -39.33 12.64 -3.74
CA ARG A 360 -38.11 13.45 -3.81
C ARG A 360 -37.06 12.87 -4.75
N ILE A 361 -36.82 11.56 -4.65
CA ILE A 361 -35.88 10.86 -5.55
C ILE A 361 -36.37 10.95 -6.99
N ASP A 362 -37.66 10.66 -7.22
CA ASP A 362 -38.28 10.72 -8.55
C ASP A 362 -38.23 12.14 -9.13
N MET A 363 -38.40 13.20 -8.31
CA MET A 363 -38.25 14.60 -8.75
C MET A 363 -36.85 14.86 -9.32
N MET A 364 -35.79 14.50 -8.60
CA MET A 364 -34.43 14.73 -9.07
C MET A 364 -34.10 13.88 -10.30
N MET A 365 -34.47 12.61 -10.31
CA MET A 365 -34.18 11.72 -11.43
C MET A 365 -34.92 12.11 -12.71
N ASN A 366 -36.17 12.57 -12.60
CA ASN A 366 -36.92 13.08 -13.75
C ASN A 366 -36.34 14.40 -14.26
N LEU A 367 -35.84 15.26 -13.38
CA LEU A 367 -35.23 16.53 -13.78
C LEU A 367 -33.96 16.34 -14.62
N VAL A 368 -33.15 15.33 -14.30
CA VAL A 368 -31.90 15.01 -15.01
C VAL A 368 -32.02 13.77 -15.90
N ALA A 369 -33.23 13.51 -16.42
CA ALA A 369 -33.55 12.30 -17.16
C ALA A 369 -32.52 12.00 -18.27
N GLY A 370 -32.00 10.76 -18.26
CA GLY A 370 -31.02 10.27 -19.22
C GLY A 370 -29.55 10.62 -18.92
N ALA A 371 -29.27 11.56 -18.03
CA ALA A 371 -27.89 11.86 -17.61
C ALA A 371 -27.36 10.78 -16.65
N PRO A 372 -26.06 10.43 -16.67
CA PRO A 372 -25.49 9.52 -15.67
C PRO A 372 -25.58 10.13 -14.26
N VAL A 373 -26.13 9.37 -13.31
CA VAL A 373 -26.29 9.82 -11.92
C VAL A 373 -25.61 8.85 -10.96
N LEU A 374 -24.68 9.35 -10.15
CA LEU A 374 -24.21 8.70 -8.95
C LEU A 374 -24.91 9.30 -7.73
N TRP A 375 -25.66 8.50 -6.98
CA TRP A 375 -26.31 8.95 -5.74
C TRP A 375 -25.60 8.36 -4.52
N VAL A 376 -25.08 9.22 -3.65
CA VAL A 376 -24.42 8.84 -2.41
C VAL A 376 -25.50 8.61 -1.36
N ASN A 377 -25.63 7.37 -0.87
CA ASN A 377 -26.61 7.06 0.16
C ASN A 377 -26.18 7.63 1.53
N THR A 378 -27.03 7.52 2.54
CA THR A 378 -26.91 8.30 3.79
C THR A 378 -26.67 7.43 5.00
N ARG A 379 -25.97 7.96 5.99
CA ARG A 379 -25.79 7.31 7.31
C ARG A 379 -25.57 8.38 8.36
N THR A 380 -26.15 8.14 9.53
CA THR A 380 -25.85 8.87 10.76
C THR A 380 -25.54 7.86 11.86
N LEU A 381 -24.95 8.33 12.95
CA LEU A 381 -24.87 7.55 14.19
C LEU A 381 -25.99 7.95 15.16
N GLU A 382 -26.87 8.88 14.78
CA GLU A 382 -27.99 9.27 15.63
C GLU A 382 -29.01 8.16 15.82
N THR A 383 -29.60 8.10 17.01
CA THR A 383 -30.61 7.08 17.35
C THR A 383 -32.01 7.65 17.44
N THR A 384 -32.15 8.97 17.54
CA THR A 384 -33.43 9.67 17.71
C THR A 384 -33.83 10.43 16.46
N ASP A 385 -35.15 10.57 16.25
CA ASP A 385 -35.67 11.39 15.15
C ASP A 385 -35.34 12.89 15.36
N PRO A 386 -35.23 13.66 14.27
CA PRO A 386 -35.48 13.24 12.89
C PRO A 386 -34.25 12.65 12.16
N TRP A 387 -33.04 12.80 12.70
CA TRP A 387 -31.79 12.33 12.05
C TRP A 387 -31.40 10.89 12.35
N GLY A 388 -32.22 10.14 13.08
CA GLY A 388 -31.93 8.77 13.46
C GLY A 388 -31.62 7.88 12.26
N ASP A 389 -30.64 6.97 12.41
CA ASP A 389 -30.13 6.12 11.32
C ASP A 389 -31.24 5.29 10.67
N ARG A 390 -32.32 4.96 11.40
CA ARG A 390 -33.52 4.32 10.86
C ARG A 390 -34.13 5.07 9.66
N ASN A 391 -34.09 6.41 9.67
CA ASN A 391 -34.59 7.24 8.59
C ASN A 391 -33.59 7.23 7.41
N MET A 392 -32.29 7.18 7.69
CA MET A 392 -31.25 7.03 6.66
C MET A 392 -31.39 5.69 5.95
N GLN A 393 -31.61 4.61 6.70
CA GLN A 393 -31.87 3.27 6.15
C GLN A 393 -33.13 3.25 5.26
N ALA A 394 -34.22 3.92 5.69
CA ALA A 394 -35.43 4.05 4.88
C ALA A 394 -35.19 4.82 3.57
N TRP A 395 -34.34 5.86 3.60
CA TRP A 395 -33.91 6.57 2.40
C TRP A 395 -33.07 5.69 1.47
N ASN A 396 -32.10 4.97 2.04
CA ASN A 396 -31.20 4.10 1.29
C ASN A 396 -31.97 2.96 0.61
N ALA A 397 -32.98 2.38 1.28
CA ALA A 397 -33.86 1.38 0.68
C ALA A 397 -34.64 1.93 -0.53
N GLU A 398 -35.15 3.15 -0.43
CA GLU A 398 -35.84 3.82 -1.54
C GLU A 398 -34.88 4.17 -2.70
N LEU A 399 -33.62 4.52 -2.42
CA LEU A 399 -32.60 4.73 -3.46
C LEU A 399 -32.28 3.43 -4.21
N VAL A 400 -32.13 2.31 -3.50
CA VAL A 400 -31.94 0.99 -4.13
C VAL A 400 -33.15 0.63 -4.98
N ALA A 401 -34.38 0.87 -4.48
CA ALA A 401 -35.60 0.67 -5.27
C ALA A 401 -35.69 1.64 -6.46
N ALA A 402 -35.13 2.84 -6.38
CA ALA A 402 -35.08 3.78 -7.50
C ALA A 402 -34.09 3.33 -8.58
N ALA A 403 -32.96 2.73 -8.22
CA ALA A 403 -31.97 2.22 -9.18
C ALA A 403 -32.54 1.14 -10.10
N THR A 404 -33.61 0.44 -9.71
CA THR A 404 -34.33 -0.51 -10.59
C THR A 404 -35.28 0.19 -11.57
N ARG A 405 -35.71 1.43 -11.27
CA ARG A 405 -36.59 2.25 -12.11
C ARG A 405 -35.85 3.17 -13.05
N TYR A 406 -34.65 3.61 -12.67
CA TYR A 406 -33.81 4.53 -13.44
C TYR A 406 -32.49 3.85 -13.84
N PRO A 407 -32.37 3.34 -15.08
CA PRO A 407 -31.17 2.62 -15.53
C PRO A 407 -29.87 3.45 -15.48
N ASN A 408 -29.99 4.77 -15.58
CA ASN A 408 -28.90 5.76 -15.50
C ASN A 408 -28.47 6.09 -14.06
N LEU A 409 -29.13 5.52 -13.04
CA LEU A 409 -28.79 5.70 -11.63
C LEU A 409 -27.84 4.59 -11.14
N ARG A 410 -26.78 5.00 -10.45
CA ARG A 410 -25.89 4.15 -9.65
C ARG A 410 -25.87 4.69 -8.22
N VAL A 411 -25.96 3.80 -7.24
CA VAL A 411 -25.93 4.17 -5.82
C VAL A 411 -24.55 3.84 -5.26
N TYR A 412 -23.89 4.84 -4.68
CA TYR A 412 -22.69 4.61 -3.88
C TYR A 412 -23.10 4.34 -2.43
N ASP A 413 -22.73 3.16 -1.92
CA ASP A 413 -23.05 2.72 -0.57
C ASP A 413 -22.10 3.30 0.48
N TRP A 414 -22.21 4.62 0.68
CA TRP A 414 -21.53 5.33 1.75
C TRP A 414 -21.90 4.81 3.14
N ALA A 415 -23.13 4.34 3.33
CA ALA A 415 -23.59 3.82 4.61
C ALA A 415 -22.78 2.60 5.08
N SER A 416 -22.36 1.74 4.17
CA SER A 416 -21.46 0.62 4.50
C SER A 416 -20.00 1.03 4.58
N ALA A 417 -19.57 2.04 3.79
CA ALA A 417 -18.18 2.49 3.76
C ALA A 417 -17.78 3.32 4.98
N ALA A 418 -18.71 4.11 5.53
CA ALA A 418 -18.43 5.08 6.59
C ALA A 418 -18.08 4.41 7.93
N GLN A 419 -16.92 4.77 8.48
CA GLN A 419 -16.47 4.26 9.77
C GLN A 419 -17.00 5.10 10.95
N PRO A 420 -17.31 4.50 12.12
CA PRO A 420 -17.78 5.25 13.28
C PRO A 420 -16.85 6.40 13.71
N GLY A 421 -15.52 6.21 13.61
CA GLY A 421 -14.51 7.24 13.94
C GLY A 421 -14.45 8.41 12.97
N TRP A 422 -15.18 8.36 11.85
CA TRP A 422 -15.27 9.45 10.87
C TRP A 422 -16.38 10.45 11.19
N PHE A 423 -17.26 10.16 12.14
CA PHE A 423 -18.33 11.06 12.53
C PHE A 423 -17.88 12.03 13.62
N SER A 424 -18.34 13.28 13.50
CA SER A 424 -18.18 14.32 14.50
C SER A 424 -19.06 14.04 15.73
N ALA A 425 -18.88 14.86 16.76
CA ALA A 425 -19.61 14.73 18.02
C ALA A 425 -21.15 14.82 17.86
N ASP A 426 -21.62 15.49 16.82
CA ASP A 426 -23.05 15.61 16.48
C ASP A 426 -23.63 14.37 15.78
N ARG A 427 -22.81 13.35 15.53
CA ARG A 427 -23.22 12.04 14.99
C ARG A 427 -23.89 12.09 13.62
N VAL A 428 -23.88 13.23 12.94
CA VAL A 428 -24.45 13.44 11.60
C VAL A 428 -23.36 13.87 10.63
N HIS A 429 -22.52 14.82 11.02
CA HIS A 429 -21.43 15.32 10.20
C HIS A 429 -20.13 14.55 10.45
N TYR A 430 -19.11 14.86 9.65
CA TYR A 430 -17.85 14.14 9.66
C TYR A 430 -16.72 14.95 10.30
N THR A 431 -15.69 14.24 10.77
CA THR A 431 -14.40 14.82 11.15
C THR A 431 -13.62 15.23 9.89
N PRO A 432 -12.50 15.97 10.00
CA PRO A 432 -11.65 16.25 8.83
C PRO A 432 -11.22 14.99 8.07
N GLU A 433 -10.85 13.92 8.79
CA GLU A 433 -10.52 12.63 8.17
C GLU A 433 -11.75 12.01 7.48
N GLY A 434 -12.91 12.06 8.12
CA GLY A 434 -14.15 11.57 7.51
C GLY A 434 -14.50 12.30 6.21
N TYR A 435 -14.33 13.62 6.16
CA TYR A 435 -14.53 14.39 4.93
C TYR A 435 -13.49 14.07 3.85
N ARG A 436 -12.21 13.89 4.21
CA ARG A 436 -11.16 13.46 3.28
C ARG A 436 -11.53 12.12 2.64
N GLN A 437 -11.87 11.12 3.46
CA GLN A 437 -12.27 9.79 2.98
C GLN A 437 -13.55 9.85 2.14
N ARG A 438 -14.55 10.62 2.57
CA ARG A 438 -15.79 10.80 1.81
C ARG A 438 -15.52 11.40 0.43
N GLY A 439 -14.68 12.44 0.34
CA GLY A 439 -14.29 13.05 -0.92
C GLY A 439 -13.59 12.08 -1.86
N HIS A 440 -12.59 11.37 -1.34
CA HIS A 440 -11.83 10.37 -2.08
C HIS A 440 -12.72 9.24 -2.62
N LEU A 441 -13.54 8.65 -1.74
CA LEU A 441 -14.34 7.49 -2.09
C LEU A 441 -15.53 7.83 -3.00
N ILE A 442 -16.11 9.03 -2.91
CA ILE A 442 -17.13 9.49 -3.86
C ILE A 442 -16.54 9.59 -5.27
N ALA A 443 -15.32 10.11 -5.41
CA ALA A 443 -14.65 10.22 -6.70
C ALA A 443 -14.31 8.84 -7.29
N ASP A 444 -13.79 7.91 -6.46
CA ASP A 444 -13.52 6.54 -6.90
C ASP A 444 -14.82 5.81 -7.29
N ALA A 445 -15.90 6.02 -6.53
CA ALA A 445 -17.21 5.46 -6.85
C ALA A 445 -17.77 6.00 -8.16
N LEU A 446 -17.51 7.27 -8.51
CA LEU A 446 -17.91 7.85 -9.79
C LEU A 446 -17.20 7.12 -10.95
N ALA A 447 -15.88 6.93 -10.83
CA ALA A 447 -15.09 6.19 -11.82
C ALA A 447 -15.50 4.73 -11.94
N ALA A 448 -15.80 4.06 -10.82
CA ALA A 448 -16.30 2.69 -10.84
C ALA A 448 -17.71 2.59 -11.47
N ALA A 449 -18.58 3.56 -11.22
CA ALA A 449 -19.94 3.57 -11.74
C ALA A 449 -20.00 3.90 -13.24
N PHE A 450 -19.10 4.77 -13.71
CA PHE A 450 -19.02 5.25 -15.08
C PHE A 450 -17.56 5.24 -15.55
N PRO A 451 -17.01 4.06 -15.88
CA PRO A 451 -15.61 3.93 -16.27
C PRO A 451 -15.31 4.70 -17.57
N GLY A 452 -14.11 5.28 -17.62
CA GLY A 452 -13.58 6.08 -18.73
C GLY A 452 -12.88 5.28 -19.81
#